data_AF-A0A9W9L6W7-F1
#
_entry.id   AF-A0A9W9L6W7-F1
#
_cell.length_a   1.000
_cell.length_b   1.000
_cell.length_c   1.000
_cell.angle_alpha   90.00
_cell.angle_beta   90.00
_cell.angle_gamma   90.00
#
_symmetry.space_group_name_H-M   'P 1'
#
loop_
_entity.id
_entity.type
_entity.pdbx_description
1 polymer ?
#
loop_
_entity_poly.entity_id
_entity_poly.type
_entity_poly.pdbx_seq_one_letter_code
_entity_poly.pdbx_strand_id
1 'polypeptide(L)'
;MRRIAGMGHWFTEAVGGANIWERREDKHVAQQHLASSLQSHLNADQRVAFDTMMECVAFTTMLAAMDGNSDKASFYLHGAGGTGKTFLYRALSAHLQGKVSRVS
;
A
#
# COMPACT_ATOMS: atom_id res chain seq x y z
N MET A 1 -23.45 -32.63 50.11
CA MET A 1 -22.06 -32.17 49.85
C MET A 1 -21.22 -33.32 49.29
N ARG A 2 -20.95 -33.33 47.98
CA ARG A 2 -19.82 -34.02 47.35
C ARG A 2 -19.45 -33.24 46.07
N ARG A 3 -18.18 -32.83 45.97
CA ARG A 3 -17.57 -32.26 44.76
C ARG A 3 -17.44 -33.36 43.71
N ILE A 4 -17.67 -33.04 42.44
CA ILE A 4 -17.19 -33.82 41.31
C ILE A 4 -16.48 -32.84 40.37
N ALA A 5 -15.22 -33.15 40.08
CA ALA A 5 -14.33 -32.51 39.12
C ALA A 5 -15.01 -32.36 37.75
N GLY A 6 -14.78 -31.31 36.95
CA GLY A 6 -13.49 -30.72 36.65
C GLY A 6 -12.89 -31.39 35.42
N MET A 7 -13.48 -31.18 34.23
CA MET A 7 -12.80 -31.38 32.94
C MET A 7 -13.59 -30.71 31.80
N GLY A 8 -13.50 -29.38 31.76
CA GLY A 8 -13.81 -28.60 30.57
C GLY A 8 -12.50 -28.22 29.90
N HIS A 9 -11.86 -29.17 29.23
CA HIS A 9 -10.68 -28.92 28.41
C HIS A 9 -11.11 -28.24 27.10
N TRP A 10 -11.53 -26.98 27.19
CA TRP A 10 -11.64 -26.13 26.01
C TRP A 10 -10.24 -25.67 25.67
N PHE A 11 -9.74 -26.24 24.58
CA PHE A 11 -8.50 -25.95 23.91
C PHE A 11 -8.28 -24.43 23.79
N THR A 12 -7.37 -23.88 24.59
CA THR A 12 -6.79 -22.55 24.34
C THR A 12 -5.73 -22.71 23.26
N GLU A 13 -6.16 -22.74 22.00
CA GLU A 13 -5.22 -22.65 20.87
C GLU A 13 -4.82 -21.19 20.68
N ALA A 14 -3.74 -20.83 21.37
CA ALA A 14 -2.92 -19.69 21.02
C ALA A 14 -2.21 -19.98 19.69
N VAL A 15 -2.86 -19.68 18.56
CA VAL A 15 -2.22 -19.70 17.24
C VAL A 15 -2.59 -18.42 16.49
N GLY A 16 -1.95 -17.31 16.85
CA GLY A 16 -2.24 -16.01 16.22
C GLY A 16 -1.03 -15.11 15.96
N GLY A 17 0.18 -15.46 16.41
CA GLY A 17 1.33 -14.57 16.34
C GLY A 17 2.25 -14.78 15.13
N ALA A 18 2.48 -16.04 14.74
CA ALA A 18 3.49 -16.38 13.73
C ALA A 18 3.08 -16.04 12.28
N ASN A 19 1.78 -16.03 11.96
CA ASN A 19 1.29 -15.94 10.58
C ASN A 19 1.01 -14.51 10.08
N ILE A 20 1.09 -13.50 10.95
CA ILE A 20 0.75 -12.11 10.57
C ILE A 20 1.93 -11.42 9.91
N TRP A 21 3.14 -11.67 10.39
CA TRP A 21 4.36 -11.04 9.89
C TRP A 21 4.78 -11.58 8.53
N GLU A 22 4.84 -12.90 8.38
CA GLU A 22 5.17 -13.58 7.11
C GLU A 22 4.18 -13.19 5.99
N ARG A 23 2.88 -13.16 6.29
CA ARG A 23 1.83 -12.75 5.33
C ARG A 23 1.91 -11.27 4.93
N ARG A 24 2.49 -10.40 5.78
CA ARG A 24 2.68 -8.97 5.45
C ARG A 24 3.89 -8.78 4.53
N GLU A 25 4.96 -9.52 4.78
CA GLU A 25 6.19 -9.47 3.99
C GLU A 25 5.97 -9.98 2.56
N ASP A 26 5.29 -11.13 2.39
CA ASP A 26 4.94 -11.67 1.08
C ASP A 26 4.09 -10.69 0.24
N LYS A 27 3.11 -10.05 0.88
CA LYS A 27 2.26 -9.04 0.22
C LYS A 27 3.05 -7.83 -0.22
N HIS A 28 4.02 -7.40 0.58
CA HIS A 28 4.85 -6.24 0.28
C HIS A 28 5.78 -6.52 -0.91
N VAL A 29 6.47 -7.67 -0.91
CA VAL A 29 7.34 -8.09 -2.01
C VAL A 29 6.54 -8.23 -3.31
N ALA A 30 5.36 -8.85 -3.26
CA ALA A 30 4.47 -8.96 -4.42
C ALA A 30 4.04 -7.58 -4.97
N GLN A 31 3.74 -6.61 -4.11
CA GLN A 31 3.41 -5.24 -4.53
C GLN A 31 4.59 -4.51 -5.17
N GLN A 32 5.81 -4.70 -4.66
CA GLN A 32 7.02 -4.11 -5.26
C GLN A 32 7.32 -4.68 -6.65
N HIS A 33 7.16 -5.99 -6.84
CA HIS A 33 7.28 -6.62 -8.15
C HIS A 33 6.20 -6.13 -9.12
N LEU A 34 4.95 -6.02 -8.66
CA LEU A 34 3.86 -5.49 -9.46
C LEU A 34 4.12 -4.03 -9.86
N ALA A 35 4.57 -3.19 -8.93
CA ALA A 35 4.90 -1.80 -9.20
C ALA A 35 6.01 -1.68 -10.26
N SER A 36 7.07 -2.48 -10.13
CA SER A 36 8.19 -2.50 -11.08
C SER A 36 7.74 -2.96 -12.47
N SER A 37 6.91 -4.00 -12.52
CA SER A 37 6.34 -4.52 -13.77
C SER A 37 5.42 -3.50 -14.45
N LEU A 38 4.51 -2.86 -13.72
CA LEU A 38 3.62 -1.85 -14.31
C LEU A 38 4.38 -0.62 -14.77
N GLN A 39 5.39 -0.18 -14.01
CA GLN A 39 6.21 0.96 -14.39
C GLN A 39 6.98 0.70 -15.67
N SER A 40 7.51 -0.50 -15.93
CA SER A 40 8.25 -0.77 -17.18
C SER A 40 7.41 -0.67 -18.44
N HIS A 41 6.07 -0.76 -18.33
CA HIS A 41 5.13 -0.68 -19.44
C HIS A 41 4.54 0.73 -19.66
N LEU A 42 4.93 1.73 -18.85
CA LEU A 42 4.52 3.11 -19.09
C LEU A 42 5.19 3.62 -20.37
N ASN A 43 4.39 4.22 -21.26
CA ASN A 43 4.92 4.99 -22.38
C ASN A 43 5.54 6.33 -21.92
N ALA A 44 6.14 7.09 -22.84
CA ALA A 44 6.84 8.33 -22.52
C ALA A 44 5.93 9.35 -21.79
N ASP A 45 4.75 9.63 -22.33
CA ASP A 45 3.83 10.61 -21.76
C ASP A 45 3.30 10.17 -20.38
N GLN A 46 2.96 8.90 -20.24
CA GLN A 46 2.52 8.32 -18.98
C GLN A 46 3.63 8.35 -17.94
N ARG A 47 4.89 8.15 -18.35
CA ARG A 47 6.04 8.24 -17.45
C ARG A 47 6.25 9.66 -16.95
N VAL A 48 6.20 10.66 -17.82
CA VAL A 48 6.26 12.07 -17.42
C VAL A 48 5.14 12.39 -16.42
N ALA A 49 3.90 12.00 -16.73
CA ALA A 49 2.77 12.20 -15.81
C ALA A 49 2.96 11.47 -14.47
N PHE A 50 3.48 10.24 -14.50
CA PHE A 50 3.81 9.47 -13.30
C PHE A 50 4.81 10.19 -12.42
N ASP A 51 5.92 10.65 -13.00
CA ASP A 51 7.01 11.31 -12.28
C ASP A 51 6.53 12.64 -11.67
N THR A 52 5.79 13.46 -12.42
CA THR A 52 5.18 14.69 -11.91
C THR A 52 4.23 14.42 -10.74
N MET A 53 3.37 13.40 -10.83
CA MET A 53 2.48 13.04 -9.72
C MET A 53 3.27 12.60 -8.49
N MET A 54 4.36 11.84 -8.67
CA MET A 54 5.20 11.41 -7.56
C MET A 54 5.94 12.56 -6.86
N GLU A 55 6.41 13.54 -7.63
CA GLU A 55 6.99 14.78 -7.09
C GLU A 55 5.96 15.57 -6.28
N CYS A 56 4.75 15.75 -6.81
CA CYS A 56 3.66 16.42 -6.09
C CYS A 56 3.29 15.70 -4.78
N VAL A 57 3.22 14.36 -4.81
CA VAL A 57 2.95 13.56 -3.60
C VAL A 57 4.07 13.73 -2.57
N ALA A 58 5.34 13.66 -2.99
CA ALA A 58 6.48 13.83 -2.10
C ALA A 58 6.49 15.23 -1.46
N PHE A 59 6.29 16.27 -2.27
CA PHE A 59 6.23 17.65 -1.82
C PHE A 59 5.09 17.88 -0.82
N THR A 60 3.88 17.41 -1.15
CA THR A 60 2.73 17.60 -0.25
C THR A 60 2.90 16.82 1.06
N THR A 61 3.49 15.62 1.00
CA THR A 61 3.80 14.83 2.20
C THR A 61 4.82 15.53 3.08
N MET A 62 5.83 16.17 2.48
CA MET A 62 6.82 16.95 3.21
C MET A 62 6.19 18.18 3.89
N LEU A 63 5.35 18.94 3.18
CA LEU A 63 4.63 20.07 3.76
C LEU A 63 3.73 19.65 4.92
N ALA A 64 2.96 18.57 4.73
CA ALA A 64 2.12 18.02 5.80
C ALA A 64 2.91 17.61 7.05
N ALA A 65 4.12 17.08 6.87
CA ALA A 65 5.02 16.74 7.97
C ALA A 65 5.58 17.97 8.69
N MET A 66 5.75 19.11 7.99
CA MET A 66 6.24 20.37 8.57
C MET A 66 5.15 21.13 9.32
N ASP A 67 3.94 21.19 8.75
CA ASP A 67 2.84 22.01 9.29
C ASP A 67 2.03 21.25 10.36
N GLY A 68 2.34 19.98 10.60
CA GLY A 68 1.59 19.12 11.53
C GLY A 68 0.14 18.85 11.09
N ASN A 69 -0.23 19.29 9.88
CA ASN A 69 -1.55 19.13 9.32
C ASN A 69 -1.51 18.17 8.13
N SER A 70 -2.20 17.03 8.25
CA SER A 70 -2.27 16.03 7.19
C SER A 70 -3.35 16.40 6.17
N ASP A 71 -3.24 17.56 5.53
CA ASP A 71 -4.19 17.93 4.48
C ASP A 71 -4.11 16.91 3.34
N LYS A 72 -5.30 16.50 2.87
CA LYS A 72 -5.41 15.47 1.83
C LYS A 72 -4.93 16.05 0.51
N ALA A 73 -3.75 15.63 0.06
CA ALA A 73 -3.25 15.91 -1.28
C ALA A 73 -4.24 15.34 -2.32
N SER A 74 -4.64 16.17 -3.29
CA SER A 74 -5.47 15.71 -4.41
C SER A 74 -4.90 16.25 -5.72
N PHE A 75 -5.00 15.45 -6.77
CA PHE A 75 -4.62 15.83 -8.12
C PHE A 75 -5.69 15.33 -9.10
N TYR A 76 -5.81 16.00 -10.23
CA TYR A 76 -6.74 15.64 -11.29
C TYR A 76 -5.96 15.23 -12.55
N LEU A 77 -6.19 14.01 -13.02
CA LEU A 77 -5.58 13.48 -14.24
C LEU A 77 -6.56 13.61 -15.41
N HIS A 78 -6.25 14.52 -16.34
CA HIS A 78 -7.04 14.72 -17.55
C HIS A 78 -6.37 14.11 -18.78
N GLY A 79 -7.17 13.69 -19.76
CA GLY A 79 -6.70 13.23 -21.06
C GLY A 79 -7.81 12.56 -21.86
N ALA A 80 -7.66 12.47 -23.17
CA ALA A 80 -8.63 11.85 -24.07
C ALA A 80 -8.91 10.36 -23.74
N GLY A 81 -10.00 9.81 -24.28
CA GLY A 81 -10.26 8.37 -24.21
C GLY A 81 -9.09 7.56 -24.78
N GLY A 82 -8.77 6.41 -24.17
CA GLY A 82 -7.71 5.52 -24.68
C GLY A 82 -6.26 5.90 -24.30
N THR A 83 -6.01 7.01 -23.60
CA THR A 83 -4.64 7.43 -23.20
C THR A 83 -4.01 6.61 -22.06
N GLY A 84 -4.70 5.59 -21.57
CA GLY A 84 -4.20 4.71 -20.51
C GLY A 84 -4.19 5.31 -19.10
N LYS A 85 -5.03 6.32 -18.80
CA LYS A 85 -5.20 6.89 -17.44
C LYS A 85 -5.43 5.82 -16.37
N THR A 86 -6.25 4.82 -16.66
CA THR A 86 -6.51 3.70 -15.74
C THR A 86 -5.25 2.88 -15.48
N PHE A 87 -4.43 2.65 -16.51
CA PHE A 87 -3.16 1.95 -16.37
C PHE A 87 -2.18 2.76 -15.51
N LEU A 88 -2.07 4.05 -15.79
CA LEU A 88 -1.24 4.98 -15.03
C LEU A 88 -1.65 5.03 -13.55
N TYR A 89 -2.95 5.10 -13.24
CA TYR A 89 -3.46 5.04 -11.87
C TYR A 89 -3.08 3.74 -11.16
N ARG A 90 -3.18 2.59 -11.85
CA ARG A 90 -2.78 1.29 -11.28
C ARG A 90 -1.29 1.24 -10.98
N ALA A 91 -0.44 1.74 -11.89
CA ALA A 91 1.00 1.82 -11.67
C ALA A 91 1.34 2.70 -10.45
N LEU A 92 0.69 3.87 -10.34
CA LEU A 92 0.88 4.80 -9.22
C LEU A 92 0.44 4.18 -7.90
N SER A 93 -0.74 3.54 -7.88
CA SER A 93 -1.28 2.90 -6.69
C SER A 93 -0.41 1.75 -6.20
N ALA A 94 0.06 0.88 -7.10
CA ALA A 94 0.97 -0.22 -6.76
C ALA A 94 2.29 0.30 -6.17
N HIS A 95 2.84 1.38 -6.75
CA HIS A 95 4.08 1.99 -6.26
C HIS A 95 3.93 2.60 -4.87
N LEU A 96 2.86 3.37 -4.63
CA LEU A 96 2.61 3.98 -3.32
C LEU A 96 2.36 2.92 -2.24
N GLN A 97 1.58 1.88 -2.54
CA GLN A 97 1.35 0.76 -1.60
C GLN A 97 2.64 0.00 -1.28
N GLY A 98 3.52 -0.19 -2.27
CA GLY A 98 4.84 -0.79 -2.06
C GLY A 98 5.82 0.07 -1.25
N LYS A 99 5.52 1.36 -1.00
CA LYS A 99 6.34 2.26 -0.16
C LYS A 99 5.80 2.44 1.25
N VAL A 100 4.48 2.38 1.44
CA VAL A 100 3.80 2.66 2.73
C VAL A 100 4.13 1.62 3.81
N SER A 101 4.65 0.43 3.48
CA SER A 101 4.93 -0.62 4.47
C SER A 101 6.24 -0.46 5.26
N ARG A 102 6.96 0.67 5.13
CA ARG A 102 8.16 1.01 5.92
C ARG A 102 7.86 1.99 7.07
N VAL A 103 6.82 1.74 7.85
CA VAL A 103 6.66 2.43 9.14
C VAL A 103 7.05 1.44 10.23
N SER A 104 8.28 1.64 10.72
CA SER A 104 8.92 0.96 11.86
C SER A 104 8.50 1.61 13.18
#